data_AF-A0A6I1JRQ5-F1
#
_entry.id   AF-A0A6I1JRQ5-F1
#
_cell.length_a   1.000
_cell.length_b   1.000
_cell.length_c   1.000
_cell.angle_alpha   90.00
_cell.angle_beta   90.00
_cell.angle_gamma   90.00
#
_symmetry.space_group_name_H-M   'P 1'
#
loop_
_entity.id
_entity.type
_entity.pdbx_description
1 polymer ?
#
loop_
_entity_poly.entity_id
_entity_poly.type
_entity_poly.pdbx_seq_one_letter_code
_entity_poly.pdbx_strand_id
1 'polypeptide(L)' 'ARQFQRVFVLADGMEVMGADLKNGLLSVDLARPEPERIVRRIDIAALD' A
#
# COMPACT_ATOMS: atom_id res chain seq x y z
N ALA A 1 -1.85 30.03 14.74
CA ALA A 1 -2.37 28.69 14.41
C ALA A 1 -1.44 27.65 15.00
N ARG A 2 -1.95 26.62 15.70
CA ARG A 2 -1.12 25.54 16.27
C ARG A 2 -0.89 24.51 15.17
N GLN A 3 0.35 24.34 14.73
CA GLN A 3 0.70 23.21 13.87
C GLN A 3 0.59 21.92 14.69
N PHE A 4 0.05 20.88 14.07
CA PHE A 4 -0.02 19.55 14.65
C PHE A 4 0.54 18.55 13.65
N GLN A 5 1.19 17.52 14.16
CA GLN A 5 1.64 16.38 13.38
C GLN A 5 1.02 15.13 13.99
N ARG A 6 0.48 14.27 13.12
CA ARG A 6 -0.07 12.95 13.51
C ARG A 6 0.51 11.92 12.57
N VAL A 7 0.87 10.77 13.13
CA VAL A 7 1.35 9.61 12.39
C VAL A 7 0.32 8.51 12.57
N PHE A 8 -0.08 7.88 11.47
CA PHE A 8 -1.04 6.79 11.45
C PHE A 8 -0.34 5.56 10.90
N VAL A 9 -0.52 4.42 11.55
CA VAL A 9 -0.06 3.13 11.05
C VAL A 9 -1.19 2.54 10.22
N LEU A 10 -0.87 2.12 9.00
CA LEU A 10 -1.78 1.41 8.11
C LEU A 10 -1.50 -0.09 8.17
N ALA A 11 -2.47 -0.89 7.74
CA ALA A 11 -2.23 -2.32 7.55
C ALA A 11 -1.21 -2.53 6.42
N ASP A 12 -0.47 -3.64 6.49
CA ASP A 12 0.49 -4.01 5.47
C ASP A 12 -0.18 -4.17 4.09
N GLY A 13 0.53 -3.72 3.05
CA GLY A 13 0.06 -3.76 1.67
C GLY A 13 -1.04 -2.75 1.34
N MET A 14 -1.30 -1.77 2.22
CA MET A 14 -2.16 -0.62 1.88
C MET A 14 -1.34 0.51 1.25
N GLU A 15 -1.82 1.06 0.15
CA GLU A 15 -1.27 2.23 -0.53
C GLU A 15 -2.19 3.44 -0.35
N VAL A 16 -1.62 4.62 -0.13
CA VAL A 16 -2.38 5.87 -0.01
C VAL A 16 -2.62 6.46 -1.39
N MET A 17 -3.88 6.55 -1.80
CA MET A 17 -4.30 7.11 -3.08
C MET A 17 -4.59 8.62 -2.97
N GLY A 18 -5.02 9.07 -1.81
CA GLY A 18 -5.39 10.46 -1.56
C GLY A 18 -5.57 10.77 -0.08
N ALA A 19 -5.47 12.05 0.25
CA ALA A 19 -5.78 12.54 1.59
C ALA A 19 -6.37 13.95 1.48
N ASP A 20 -7.53 14.17 2.10
CA ASP A 20 -8.21 15.47 2.15
C ASP A 20 -8.57 15.84 3.58
N LEU A 21 -8.44 17.12 3.91
CA LEU A 21 -8.78 17.66 5.22
C LEU A 21 -9.88 18.72 5.06
N LYS A 22 -11.11 18.34 5.41
CA LYS A 22 -12.27 19.23 5.32
C LYS A 22 -12.99 19.32 6.66
N ASN A 23 -13.24 20.54 7.12
CA ASN A 23 -13.92 20.82 8.38
C ASN A 23 -13.31 20.07 9.59
N GLY A 24 -11.99 19.85 9.58
CA GLY A 24 -11.28 19.15 10.64
C GLY A 24 -11.34 17.62 10.57
N LEU A 25 -12.02 17.05 9.58
CA LEU A 25 -12.04 15.62 9.30
C LEU A 25 -10.99 15.28 8.24
N LEU A 26 -10.06 14.39 8.59
CA LEU A 26 -9.08 13.83 7.66
C LEU A 26 -9.67 12.57 7.02
N SER A 27 -9.91 12.62 5.70
CA SER A 27 -10.21 11.44 4.88
C SER A 27 -8.93 10.95 4.22
N VAL A 28 -8.67 9.64 4.27
CA VAL A 28 -7.52 9.01 3.60
C VAL A 28 -8.03 7.86 2.76
N ASP A 29 -7.82 7.94 1.45
CA ASP A 29 -8.23 6.92 0.51
C ASP A 29 -7.13 5.87 0.41
N LEU A 30 -7.47 4.62 0.69
CA LEU A 30 -6.53 3.51 0.71
C LEU A 30 -6.91 2.44 -0.31
N ALA A 31 -5.93 1.95 -1.05
CA ALA A 31 -6.07 0.80 -1.93
C ALA A 31 -5.20 -0.36 -1.44
N ARG A 32 -5.63 -1.60 -1.68
CA ARG A 32 -4.76 -2.77 -1.58
C ARG A 32 -4.49 -3.26 -3.00
N PRO A 33 -3.33 -2.98 -3.60
CA PRO A 33 -2.99 -3.53 -4.90
C PRO A 33 -2.97 -5.06 -4.82
N GLU A 34 -3.48 -5.72 -5.85
CA GLU A 34 -3.25 -7.15 -5.99
C GLU A 34 -1.77 -7.40 -6.27
N PRO A 35 -1.14 -8.39 -5.60
CA PRO A 35 0.24 -8.74 -5.90
C PRO A 35 0.36 -9.21 -7.35
N GLU A 36 1.38 -8.73 -8.06
CA GLU A 36 1.66 -9.19 -9.41
C GLU A 36 1.85 -10.70 -9.44
N ARG A 37 1.05 -11.40 -10.24
CA ARG A 37 1.22 -12.83 -10.49
C ARG A 37 2.39 -13.04 -11.44
N ILE A 38 3.60 -13.01 -10.91
CA ILE A 38 4.81 -13.35 -11.66
C ILE A 38 4.89 -14.88 -11.78
N VAL A 39 4.37 -15.42 -12.88
CA VAL A 39 4.56 -16.83 -13.23
C VAL A 39 5.91 -16.99 -13.93
N ARG A 40 6.79 -17.82 -13.36
CA ARG A 40 8.06 -18.18 -13.99
C ARG A 40 8.07 -19.68 -14.29
N ARG A 41 8.42 -20.03 -15.53
CA ARG A 41 8.78 -21.40 -15.87
C ARG A 41 10.21 -21.65 -15.40
N ILE A 42 10.39 -22.68 -14.59
CA ILE A 42 11.70 -23.16 -14.17
C ILE A 42 11.89 -24.51 -14.86
N ASP A 43 12.88 -24.61 -15.75
CA ASP A 43 13.22 -25.88 -16.36
C ASP A 43 14.04 -26.71 -15.36
N ILE A 44 13.64 -27.97 -15.17
CA ILE A 44 14.35 -28.93 -14.32
C ILE A 44 15.32 -29.71 -15.21
N ALA A 45 16.61 -29.52 -15.01
CA ALA A 45 17.64 -30.33 -15.67
C ALA A 45 17.99 -31.55 -14.80
N ALA A 46 17.98 -32.74 -15.39
CA ALA A 46 18.64 -33.90 -14.81
C ALA A 46 20.12 -33.88 -15.27
N LEU A 47 21.04 -33.93 -14.31
CA LEU A 47 22.43 -34.27 -14.60
C LEU A 47 22.56 -35.79 -14.52
N ASP A 48 23.15 -36.40 -15.56
CA ASP A 48 23.56 -37.81 -15.55
C ASP A 48 24.79 -38.04 -14.65
#